data_AF-A0A3L8DQQ0-F1
#
_entry.id   AF-A0A3L8DQQ0-F1
#
_cell.length_a   1.000
_cell.length_b   1.000
_cell.length_c   1.000
_cell.angle_alpha   90.00
_cell.angle_beta   90.00
_cell.angle_gamma   90.00
#
_symmetry.space_group_name_H-M   'P 1'
#
loop_
_entity.id
_entity.type
_entity.pdbx_description
1 polymer ?
#
loop_
_entity_poly.entity_id
_entity_poly.type
_entity_poly.pdbx_seq_one_letter_code
_entity_poly.pdbx_strand_id
1 'polypeptide(L)'
;MTSGVTTRLDPDWVRMVELRAGTGMTSLDTKSSNRLHYAILTILDTIFSALVAAPAVVGYWRGTWGLSDFYVYPDEPVYSSFASITIGYTGLFAFSVLQHGLDDVLHPDKHRLSYYLGSRLYTSVFGLCCVNAWRGAWKALDIYTELTPGTVFATTAVSLLALGIMRAIRNVSAPPFSLVLDSCPGYFEVQTMFRVNNTRDWSLYLLDCAFSVGVVGTLVVFVWRGVWILFDIYLFPGNPKYSAVGSLAIGYLIVAVTFCLQPLMRYVCARLQGLIRLIAADAFLLLSFLGTVNVWRGIWNALDLWLLPDNLELSCWITHVGCFVFLVLLNCSNTILVRGVYIDAEEEEGKCVVFPCHYLRLFFKIEREKKQARRQKLLVGSQDFDGHCDVNGKDGENGAFLPHNTTTATIATDADSLA
;
A
#
# COMPACT_ATOMS: atom_id res chain seq x y z
N MET A 1 -2.93 53.64 5.71
CA MET A 1 -3.70 52.52 6.28
C MET A 1 -3.41 51.28 5.47
N THR A 2 -3.11 50.21 6.20
CA THR A 2 -2.54 48.93 5.81
C THR A 2 -3.53 47.96 5.16
N SER A 3 -2.96 47.01 4.41
CA SER A 3 -3.40 45.62 4.16
C SER A 3 -4.58 45.39 3.20
N GLY A 4 -4.58 44.36 2.35
CA GLY A 4 -3.66 43.25 2.24
C GLY A 4 -3.76 42.59 0.87
N VAL A 5 -2.61 42.45 0.21
CA VAL A 5 -2.43 41.55 -0.91
C VAL A 5 -2.37 40.14 -0.33
N THR A 6 -3.46 39.39 -0.48
CA THR A 6 -3.48 37.95 -0.22
C THR A 6 -2.55 37.28 -1.21
N THR A 7 -1.34 36.95 -0.76
CA THR A 7 -0.43 36.02 -1.42
C THR A 7 -1.13 34.67 -1.57
N ARG A 8 -1.59 34.36 -2.79
CA ARG A 8 -1.99 32.99 -3.15
C ARG A 8 -0.75 32.11 -3.01
N LEU A 9 -0.78 31.21 -2.04
CA LEU A 9 0.19 30.14 -1.90
C LEU A 9 0.18 29.29 -3.17
N ASP A 10 1.30 29.31 -3.88
CA ASP A 10 1.51 28.65 -5.16
C ASP A 10 1.41 27.10 -5.02
N PRO A 11 0.51 26.40 -5.75
CA PRO A 11 0.24 24.96 -5.57
C PRO A 11 1.33 24.01 -6.10
N ASP A 12 2.32 24.51 -6.83
CA ASP A 12 3.23 23.68 -7.64
C ASP A 12 4.21 22.78 -6.87
N TRP A 13 4.32 22.91 -5.54
CA TRP A 13 5.20 22.04 -4.75
C TRP A 13 4.58 20.68 -4.40
N VAL A 14 3.24 20.57 -4.41
CA VAL A 14 2.52 19.30 -4.17
C VAL A 14 2.62 18.42 -5.42
N ARG A 15 2.54 19.05 -6.60
CA ARG A 15 2.65 18.43 -7.93
C ARG A 15 3.98 17.71 -8.17
N MET A 16 5.09 18.16 -7.58
CA MET A 16 6.40 17.50 -7.72
C MET A 16 6.55 16.21 -6.89
N VAL A 17 5.69 15.99 -5.89
CA VAL A 17 5.66 14.73 -5.11
C VAL A 17 4.74 13.69 -5.77
N GLU A 18 3.81 14.12 -6.62
CA GLU A 18 2.75 13.27 -7.20
C GLU A 18 3.16 12.53 -8.48
N LEU A 19 4.22 12.95 -9.17
CA LEU A 19 4.62 12.37 -10.46
C LEU A 19 5.53 11.12 -10.39
N ARG A 20 5.75 10.51 -9.21
CA ARG A 20 6.65 9.33 -9.09
C ARG A 20 6.06 8.09 -8.44
N ALA A 21 4.84 8.14 -7.95
CA ALA A 21 4.27 7.03 -7.18
C ALA A 21 3.49 5.99 -8.02
N GLY A 22 3.08 6.31 -9.25
CA GLY A 22 2.34 5.37 -10.12
C GLY A 22 3.17 4.63 -11.18
N THR A 23 4.32 5.15 -11.59
CA THR A 23 5.10 4.58 -12.72
C THR A 23 6.60 4.95 -12.68
N GLY A 24 7.09 5.45 -11.54
CA GLY A 24 8.37 6.18 -11.45
C GLY A 24 9.29 5.75 -10.31
N MET A 25 9.41 4.46 -10.01
CA MET A 25 10.50 3.93 -9.17
C MET A 25 11.82 3.71 -9.96
N THR A 26 12.02 4.44 -11.06
CA THR A 26 13.18 4.33 -11.96
C THR A 26 14.48 4.97 -11.44
N SER A 27 14.54 5.45 -10.20
CA SER A 27 15.76 6.03 -9.66
C SER A 27 15.83 5.95 -8.13
N LEU A 28 16.14 4.77 -7.60
CA LEU A 28 16.74 4.64 -6.27
C LEU A 28 18.28 4.57 -6.32
N ASP A 29 18.87 4.51 -7.53
CA ASP A 29 20.32 4.36 -7.75
C ASP A 29 21.05 5.68 -8.03
N THR A 30 20.81 6.71 -7.21
CA THR A 30 21.68 7.90 -7.23
C THR A 30 22.82 7.77 -6.21
N LYS A 31 24.02 7.51 -6.76
CA LYS A 31 25.39 7.65 -6.23
C LYS A 31 25.55 7.85 -4.71
N SER A 32 26.19 6.86 -4.07
CA SER A 32 27.07 7.03 -2.90
C SER A 32 26.46 7.57 -1.59
N SER A 33 25.16 7.36 -1.33
CA SER A 33 24.62 7.48 0.03
C SER A 33 24.86 6.16 0.77
N ASN A 34 25.76 6.16 1.76
CA ASN A 34 26.23 5.03 2.59
C ASN A 34 25.41 3.73 2.47
N ARG A 35 25.94 2.70 1.77
CA ARG A 35 25.32 1.36 1.66
C ARG A 35 24.90 0.80 3.02
N LEU A 36 25.70 1.07 4.05
CA LEU A 36 25.40 0.72 5.44
C LEU A 36 24.10 1.37 5.95
N HIS A 37 23.89 2.66 5.68
CA HIS A 37 22.66 3.35 6.08
C HIS A 37 21.44 2.74 5.40
N TYR A 38 21.53 2.43 4.11
CA TYR A 38 20.43 1.77 3.38
C TYR A 38 20.15 0.35 3.90
N ALA A 39 21.19 -0.41 4.22
CA ALA A 39 21.06 -1.73 4.84
C ALA A 39 20.39 -1.66 6.21
N ILE A 40 20.82 -0.72 7.07
CA ILE A 40 20.20 -0.47 8.38
C ILE A 40 18.72 -0.10 8.22
N LEU A 41 18.38 0.81 7.31
CA LEU A 41 16.98 1.17 7.06
C LEU A 41 16.16 -0.01 6.56
N THR A 42 16.74 -0.88 5.74
CA THR A 42 16.07 -2.09 5.26
C THR A 42 15.78 -3.06 6.40
N ILE A 43 16.73 -3.26 7.31
CA ILE A 43 16.53 -4.11 8.50
C ILE A 43 15.46 -3.50 9.41
N LEU A 44 15.50 -2.19 9.64
CA LEU A 44 14.51 -1.50 10.46
C LEU A 44 13.11 -1.53 9.83
N ASP A 45 13.00 -1.42 8.50
CA ASP A 45 11.74 -1.61 7.77
C ASP A 45 11.17 -3.01 7.97
N THR A 46 12.03 -4.03 7.88
CA THR A 46 11.63 -5.42 8.13
C THR A 46 11.15 -5.61 9.57
N ILE A 47 11.89 -5.09 10.56
CA ILE A 47 11.51 -5.17 11.98
C ILE A 47 10.19 -4.45 12.22
N PHE A 48 10.02 -3.24 11.68
CA PHE A 48 8.80 -2.47 11.81
C PHE A 48 7.60 -3.19 11.18
N SER A 49 7.75 -3.70 9.95
CA SER A 49 6.71 -4.46 9.27
C SER A 49 6.32 -5.71 10.06
N ALA A 50 7.31 -6.44 10.58
CA ALA A 50 7.12 -7.72 11.25
C ALA A 50 6.59 -7.62 12.68
N LEU A 51 7.04 -6.64 13.46
CA LEU A 51 6.76 -6.54 14.90
C LEU A 51 5.76 -5.43 15.26
N VAL A 52 5.47 -4.51 14.35
CA VAL A 52 4.56 -3.38 14.61
C VAL A 52 3.37 -3.39 13.68
N ALA A 53 3.61 -3.32 12.36
CA ALA A 53 2.52 -3.23 11.39
C ALA A 53 1.72 -4.55 11.29
N ALA A 54 2.40 -5.69 11.13
CA ALA A 54 1.73 -6.98 11.00
C ALA A 54 0.86 -7.34 12.22
N PRO A 55 1.34 -7.24 13.49
CA PRO A 55 0.48 -7.51 14.64
C PRO A 55 -0.73 -6.58 14.75
N ALA A 56 -0.59 -5.31 14.40
CA ALA A 56 -1.72 -4.39 14.38
C ALA A 56 -2.73 -4.76 13.27
N VAL A 57 -2.27 -5.13 12.08
CA VAL A 57 -3.16 -5.59 11.00
C VAL A 57 -3.90 -6.86 11.42
N VAL A 58 -3.20 -7.84 11.99
CA VAL A 58 -3.82 -9.07 12.51
C VAL A 58 -4.84 -8.75 13.60
N GLY A 59 -4.52 -7.85 14.53
CA GLY A 59 -5.43 -7.40 15.58
C GLY A 59 -6.71 -6.77 15.01
N TYR A 60 -6.59 -5.90 13.99
CA TYR A 60 -7.76 -5.34 13.31
C TYR A 60 -8.62 -6.43 12.65
N TRP A 61 -7.98 -7.35 11.93
CA TRP A 61 -8.67 -8.44 11.22
C TRP A 61 -9.37 -9.37 12.20
N ARG A 62 -8.67 -9.80 13.26
CA ARG A 62 -9.22 -10.62 14.34
C ARG A 62 -10.39 -9.94 15.02
N GLY A 63 -10.24 -8.66 15.37
CA GLY A 63 -11.30 -7.88 16.00
C GLY A 63 -12.53 -7.80 15.10
N THR A 64 -12.37 -7.40 13.84
CA THR A 64 -13.48 -7.26 12.88
C THR A 64 -14.19 -8.59 12.61
N TRP A 65 -13.42 -9.67 12.48
CA TRP A 65 -13.95 -11.01 12.26
C TRP A 65 -14.76 -11.48 13.47
N GLY A 66 -14.19 -11.35 14.68
CA GLY A 66 -14.87 -11.74 15.91
C GLY A 66 -16.11 -10.90 16.20
N LEU A 67 -16.09 -9.58 15.95
CA LEU A 67 -17.30 -8.75 16.03
C LEU A 67 -18.39 -9.24 15.05
N SER A 68 -17.99 -9.68 13.86
CA SER A 68 -18.94 -10.27 12.90
C SER A 68 -19.49 -11.61 13.40
N ASP A 69 -18.71 -12.39 14.15
CA ASP A 69 -19.21 -13.59 14.83
C ASP A 69 -20.23 -13.28 15.94
N PHE A 70 -20.08 -12.17 16.67
CA PHE A 70 -21.06 -11.77 17.69
C PHE A 70 -22.34 -11.14 17.13
N TYR A 71 -22.25 -10.37 16.04
CA TYR A 71 -23.37 -9.54 15.59
C TYR A 71 -24.03 -9.97 14.27
N VAL A 72 -23.35 -10.73 13.41
CA VAL A 72 -23.90 -11.12 12.10
C VAL A 72 -24.47 -12.53 12.18
N TYR A 73 -25.77 -12.63 12.49
CA TYR A 73 -26.49 -13.91 12.59
C TYR A 73 -25.73 -14.96 13.44
N PRO A 74 -25.46 -14.68 14.73
CA PRO A 74 -24.54 -15.49 15.56
C PRO A 74 -24.97 -16.97 15.67
N ASP A 75 -26.27 -17.22 15.74
CA ASP A 75 -26.82 -18.57 15.94
C ASP A 75 -27.08 -19.32 14.63
N GLU A 76 -26.90 -18.66 13.49
CA GLU A 76 -27.36 -19.13 12.17
C GLU A 76 -26.20 -19.12 11.16
N PRO A 77 -25.33 -20.15 11.15
CA PRO A 77 -24.05 -20.12 10.44
C PRO A 77 -24.19 -19.95 8.92
N VAL A 78 -25.24 -20.51 8.32
CA VAL A 78 -25.52 -20.37 6.87
C VAL A 78 -25.88 -18.93 6.52
N TYR A 79 -26.81 -18.32 7.26
CA TYR A 79 -27.19 -16.92 7.07
C TYR A 79 -26.03 -15.96 7.38
N SER A 80 -25.24 -16.27 8.41
CA SER A 80 -24.04 -15.53 8.76
C SER A 80 -23.01 -15.54 7.63
N SER A 81 -22.75 -16.71 7.05
CA SER A 81 -21.86 -16.88 5.91
C SER A 81 -22.36 -16.10 4.70
N PHE A 82 -23.63 -16.26 4.34
CA PHE A 82 -24.25 -15.57 3.21
C PHE A 82 -24.25 -14.05 3.36
N ALA A 83 -24.56 -13.54 4.56
CA ALA A 83 -24.51 -12.11 4.87
C ALA A 83 -23.08 -11.56 4.73
N SER A 84 -22.07 -12.26 5.26
CA SER A 84 -20.67 -11.88 5.10
C SER A 84 -20.21 -11.91 3.65
N ILE A 85 -20.59 -12.91 2.85
CA ILE A 85 -20.31 -12.94 1.40
C ILE A 85 -20.94 -11.71 0.73
N THR A 86 -22.21 -11.42 1.03
CA THR A 86 -22.94 -10.32 0.42
C THR A 86 -22.31 -8.97 0.75
N ILE A 87 -22.04 -8.69 2.03
CA ILE A 87 -21.39 -7.46 2.50
C ILE A 87 -19.99 -7.33 1.89
N GLY A 88 -19.23 -8.43 1.92
CA GLY A 88 -17.85 -8.47 1.48
C GLY A 88 -17.73 -8.25 -0.02
N TYR A 89 -18.21 -9.20 -0.83
CA TYR A 89 -18.00 -9.19 -2.28
C TYR A 89 -18.71 -8.01 -2.97
N THR A 90 -19.90 -7.60 -2.50
CA THR A 90 -20.57 -6.40 -3.04
C THR A 90 -19.76 -5.14 -2.74
N GLY A 91 -19.24 -5.00 -1.52
CA GLY A 91 -18.41 -3.86 -1.14
C GLY A 91 -17.08 -3.83 -1.89
N LEU A 92 -16.38 -4.96 -1.97
CA LEU A 92 -15.14 -5.11 -2.74
C LEU A 92 -15.36 -4.75 -4.21
N PHE A 93 -16.44 -5.24 -4.81
CA PHE A 93 -16.80 -4.93 -6.20
C PHE A 93 -17.12 -3.44 -6.37
N ALA A 94 -17.93 -2.86 -5.49
CA ALA A 94 -18.30 -1.45 -5.54
C ALA A 94 -17.08 -0.54 -5.42
N PHE A 95 -16.18 -0.79 -4.45
CA PHE A 95 -14.94 -0.01 -4.32
C PHE A 95 -13.99 -0.20 -5.49
N SER A 96 -13.93 -1.39 -6.09
CA SER A 96 -13.15 -1.62 -7.31
C SER A 96 -13.69 -0.82 -8.49
N VAL A 97 -15.02 -0.76 -8.67
CA VAL A 97 -15.64 0.01 -9.77
C VAL A 97 -15.55 1.52 -9.54
N LEU A 98 -15.67 1.97 -8.29
CA LEU A 98 -15.68 3.39 -7.92
C LEU A 98 -14.29 3.99 -7.71
N GLN A 99 -13.22 3.20 -7.82
CA GLN A 99 -11.85 3.60 -7.46
C GLN A 99 -11.41 4.95 -8.08
N HIS A 100 -11.66 5.14 -9.38
CA HIS A 100 -11.26 6.38 -10.08
C HIS A 100 -12.11 7.58 -9.66
N GLY A 101 -13.41 7.37 -9.46
CA GLY A 101 -14.29 8.43 -8.97
C GLY A 101 -13.95 8.85 -7.54
N LEU A 102 -13.53 7.91 -6.69
CA LEU A 102 -13.06 8.21 -5.33
C LEU A 102 -11.73 8.98 -5.35
N ASP A 103 -10.80 8.60 -6.22
CA ASP A 103 -9.52 9.30 -6.40
C ASP A 103 -9.74 10.74 -6.89
N ASP A 104 -10.65 10.93 -7.84
CA ASP A 104 -11.03 12.26 -8.33
C ASP A 104 -11.70 13.12 -7.25
N VAL A 105 -12.66 12.56 -6.51
CA VAL A 105 -13.46 13.32 -5.52
C VAL A 105 -12.66 13.61 -4.26
N LEU A 106 -11.92 12.62 -3.76
CA LEU A 106 -11.12 12.70 -2.54
C LEU A 106 -9.65 12.92 -2.90
N HIS A 107 -9.33 14.14 -3.36
CA HIS A 107 -7.95 14.57 -3.61
C HIS A 107 -7.53 15.69 -2.63
N PRO A 108 -6.31 15.68 -2.06
CA PRO A 108 -5.82 16.71 -1.15
C PRO A 108 -5.86 18.12 -1.74
N ASP A 109 -5.67 18.24 -3.05
CA ASP A 109 -5.65 19.52 -3.78
C ASP A 109 -7.02 20.20 -3.85
N LYS A 110 -8.10 19.41 -3.79
CA LYS A 110 -9.46 19.94 -3.77
C LYS A 110 -9.81 20.39 -2.36
N HIS A 111 -9.81 19.44 -1.43
CA HIS A 111 -10.21 19.67 -0.05
C HIS A 111 -9.43 18.76 0.91
N ARG A 112 -8.39 19.31 1.53
CA ARG A 112 -7.49 18.54 2.42
C ARG A 112 -8.20 17.84 3.58
N LEU A 113 -9.18 18.48 4.22
CA LEU A 113 -9.92 17.88 5.33
C LEU A 113 -10.83 16.74 4.87
N SER A 114 -11.53 16.91 3.73
CA SER A 114 -12.38 15.84 3.19
C SER A 114 -11.55 14.67 2.71
N TYR A 115 -10.34 14.91 2.15
CA TYR A 115 -9.40 13.84 1.83
C TYR A 115 -9.04 13.04 3.08
N TYR A 116 -8.57 13.68 4.16
CA TYR A 116 -8.18 12.92 5.35
C TYR A 116 -9.35 12.19 6.00
N LEU A 117 -10.51 12.83 6.15
CA LEU A 117 -11.67 12.16 6.76
C LEU A 117 -12.23 11.05 5.85
N GLY A 118 -12.39 11.36 4.56
CA GLY A 118 -12.95 10.44 3.56
C GLY A 118 -12.04 9.24 3.30
N SER A 119 -10.72 9.43 3.24
CA SER A 119 -9.74 8.35 3.07
C SER A 119 -9.72 7.38 4.26
N ARG A 120 -9.88 7.86 5.50
CA ARG A 120 -9.98 6.97 6.68
C ARG A 120 -11.31 6.25 6.76
N LEU A 121 -12.40 6.94 6.44
CA LEU A 121 -13.71 6.30 6.34
C LEU A 121 -13.71 5.21 5.27
N TYR A 122 -13.13 5.49 4.10
CA TYR A 122 -12.92 4.51 3.04
C TYR A 122 -12.14 3.30 3.53
N THR A 123 -10.99 3.49 4.18
CA THR A 123 -10.20 2.35 4.71
C THR A 123 -10.96 1.55 5.76
N SER A 124 -11.74 2.20 6.62
CA SER A 124 -12.55 1.50 7.63
C SER A 124 -13.64 0.64 6.97
N VAL A 125 -14.43 1.22 6.06
CA VAL A 125 -15.54 0.52 5.40
C VAL A 125 -15.02 -0.58 4.46
N PHE A 126 -14.01 -0.28 3.64
CA PHE A 126 -13.39 -1.27 2.76
C PHE A 126 -12.73 -2.38 3.59
N GLY A 127 -12.06 -2.05 4.70
CA GLY A 127 -11.49 -3.05 5.59
C GLY A 127 -12.54 -4.01 6.15
N LEU A 128 -13.71 -3.51 6.52
CA LEU A 128 -14.85 -4.33 6.94
C LEU A 128 -15.35 -5.25 5.80
N CYS A 129 -15.41 -4.75 4.57
CA CYS A 129 -15.75 -5.55 3.39
C CYS A 129 -14.70 -6.63 3.10
N CYS A 130 -13.39 -6.32 3.21
CA CYS A 130 -12.33 -7.31 3.06
C CYS A 130 -12.50 -8.45 4.07
N VAL A 131 -12.64 -8.13 5.35
CA VAL A 131 -12.79 -9.15 6.40
C VAL A 131 -14.05 -9.99 6.18
N ASN A 132 -15.18 -9.38 5.79
CA ASN A 132 -16.42 -10.12 5.55
C ASN A 132 -16.36 -11.00 4.29
N ALA A 133 -15.68 -10.58 3.24
CA ALA A 133 -15.48 -11.43 2.06
C ALA A 133 -14.70 -12.69 2.43
N TRP A 134 -13.62 -12.53 3.20
CA TRP A 134 -12.81 -13.64 3.70
C TRP A 134 -13.59 -14.53 4.66
N ARG A 135 -14.26 -13.95 5.65
CA ARG A 135 -15.09 -14.68 6.62
C ARG A 135 -16.19 -15.48 5.95
N GLY A 136 -16.91 -14.87 5.01
CA GLY A 136 -18.00 -15.50 4.29
C GLY A 136 -17.51 -16.69 3.46
N ALA A 137 -16.49 -16.50 2.62
CA ALA A 137 -15.94 -17.57 1.80
C ALA A 137 -15.31 -18.70 2.64
N TRP A 138 -14.63 -18.36 3.74
CA TRP A 138 -14.08 -19.32 4.69
C TRP A 138 -15.17 -20.17 5.35
N LYS A 139 -16.21 -19.52 5.91
CA LYS A 139 -17.35 -20.23 6.52
C LYS A 139 -18.10 -21.08 5.51
N ALA A 140 -18.28 -20.60 4.27
CA ALA A 140 -18.90 -21.40 3.23
C ALA A 140 -18.14 -22.71 2.99
N LEU A 141 -16.80 -22.67 2.92
CA LEU A 141 -16.02 -23.90 2.85
C LEU A 141 -16.19 -24.77 4.08
N ASP A 142 -16.15 -24.21 5.28
CA ASP A 142 -16.33 -25.01 6.51
C ASP A 142 -17.71 -25.67 6.63
N ILE A 143 -18.76 -25.05 6.08
CA ILE A 143 -20.13 -25.58 6.07
C ILE A 143 -20.30 -26.67 5.00
N TYR A 144 -19.77 -26.44 3.80
CA TYR A 144 -20.06 -27.28 2.63
C TYR A 144 -18.95 -28.28 2.28
N THR A 145 -17.80 -28.22 2.96
CA THR A 145 -16.70 -29.17 2.78
C THR A 145 -16.30 -29.79 4.12
N GLU A 146 -15.86 -31.04 4.09
CA GLU A 146 -15.30 -31.66 5.27
C GLU A 146 -14.00 -30.99 5.70
N LEU A 147 -13.68 -31.08 6.98
CA LEU A 147 -12.41 -30.62 7.56
C LEU A 147 -11.36 -31.75 7.63
N THR A 148 -11.51 -32.78 6.80
CA THR A 148 -10.55 -33.88 6.73
C THR A 148 -9.26 -33.41 6.06
N PRO A 149 -8.06 -33.89 6.47
CA PRO A 149 -6.80 -33.44 5.88
C PRO A 149 -6.76 -33.57 4.34
N GLY A 150 -7.38 -34.62 3.81
CA GLY A 150 -7.45 -34.86 2.37
C GLY A 150 -8.29 -33.82 1.61
N THR A 151 -9.46 -33.42 2.13
CA THR A 151 -10.32 -32.43 1.49
C THR A 151 -9.75 -31.01 1.60
N VAL A 152 -9.17 -30.68 2.76
CA VAL A 152 -8.42 -29.43 2.96
C VAL A 152 -7.25 -29.35 1.99
N PHE A 153 -6.43 -30.40 1.89
CA PHE A 153 -5.31 -30.43 0.95
C PHE A 153 -5.77 -30.30 -0.51
N ALA A 154 -6.81 -31.04 -0.91
CA ALA A 154 -7.33 -31.01 -2.27
C ALA A 154 -7.85 -29.61 -2.66
N THR A 155 -8.66 -28.99 -1.81
CA THR A 155 -9.19 -27.63 -2.06
C THR A 155 -8.06 -26.59 -2.13
N THR A 156 -7.05 -26.70 -1.25
CA THR A 156 -5.85 -25.85 -1.27
C THR A 156 -5.06 -26.02 -2.57
N ALA A 157 -4.78 -27.27 -2.95
CA ALA A 157 -3.96 -27.58 -4.12
C ALA A 157 -4.63 -27.16 -5.43
N VAL A 158 -5.93 -27.40 -5.57
CA VAL A 158 -6.71 -26.95 -6.74
C VAL A 158 -6.72 -25.42 -6.82
N SER A 159 -6.91 -24.73 -5.69
CA SER A 159 -6.93 -23.27 -5.66
C SER A 159 -5.57 -22.67 -5.98
N LEU A 160 -4.50 -23.25 -5.44
CA LEU A 160 -3.13 -22.84 -5.72
C LEU A 160 -2.75 -23.10 -7.17
N LEU A 161 -3.16 -24.24 -7.75
CA LEU A 161 -2.96 -24.54 -9.17
C LEU A 161 -3.68 -23.53 -10.06
N ALA A 162 -4.93 -23.19 -9.75
CA ALA A 162 -5.68 -22.18 -10.49
C ALA A 162 -5.01 -20.80 -10.43
N LEU A 163 -4.54 -20.37 -9.25
CA LEU A 163 -3.75 -19.14 -9.11
C LEU A 163 -2.44 -19.21 -9.90
N GLY A 164 -1.73 -20.33 -9.89
CA GLY A 164 -0.49 -20.53 -10.65
C GLY A 164 -0.71 -20.45 -12.17
N ILE A 165 -1.79 -21.04 -12.68
CA ILE A 165 -2.16 -20.94 -14.11
C ILE A 165 -2.43 -19.48 -14.49
N MET A 166 -3.09 -18.72 -13.60
CA MET A 166 -3.37 -17.30 -13.81
C MET A 166 -2.18 -16.39 -13.51
N ARG A 167 -1.06 -16.90 -12.99
CA ARG A 167 0.09 -16.11 -12.51
C ARG A 167 -0.33 -15.10 -11.44
N ALA A 168 -1.10 -15.56 -10.46
CA ALA A 168 -1.68 -14.75 -9.40
C ALA A 168 -1.34 -15.26 -7.99
N ILE A 169 -0.31 -16.10 -7.82
CA ILE A 169 0.12 -16.64 -6.53
C ILE A 169 0.54 -15.52 -5.57
N ARG A 170 1.20 -14.45 -6.04
CA ARG A 170 1.64 -13.33 -5.17
C ARG A 170 0.50 -12.69 -4.39
N ASN A 171 -0.74 -12.82 -4.84
CA ASN A 171 -1.93 -12.27 -4.16
C ASN A 171 -2.23 -12.93 -2.81
N VAL A 172 -1.58 -14.06 -2.47
CA VAL A 172 -1.63 -14.62 -1.11
C VAL A 172 -0.76 -13.86 -0.10
N SER A 173 0.04 -12.88 -0.55
CA SER A 173 0.94 -12.12 0.31
C SER A 173 0.17 -11.19 1.26
N ALA A 174 0.64 -11.10 2.50
CA ALA A 174 0.14 -10.16 3.50
C ALA A 174 1.29 -9.67 4.41
N PRO A 175 1.06 -8.73 5.33
CA PRO A 175 2.03 -8.39 6.37
C PRO A 175 2.49 -9.67 7.10
N PRO A 176 3.80 -9.89 7.28
CA PRO A 176 4.85 -8.88 7.39
C PRO A 176 5.62 -8.57 6.10
N PHE A 177 5.24 -9.17 4.97
CA PHE A 177 5.95 -9.01 3.68
C PHE A 177 5.34 -7.96 2.75
N SER A 178 4.19 -7.42 3.10
CA SER A 178 3.59 -6.29 2.41
C SER A 178 3.24 -5.19 3.41
N LEU A 179 3.50 -3.94 3.01
CA LEU A 179 3.14 -2.76 3.78
C LEU A 179 2.74 -1.65 2.82
N VAL A 180 1.60 -1.01 3.08
CA VAL A 180 1.05 0.05 2.25
C VAL A 180 0.93 1.31 3.10
N LEU A 181 1.54 2.38 2.62
CA LEU A 181 1.49 3.68 3.28
C LEU A 181 0.23 4.42 2.87
N ASP A 182 -0.24 5.28 3.77
CA ASP A 182 -1.36 6.16 3.53
C ASP A 182 -0.93 7.41 2.74
N SER A 183 -0.28 7.18 1.60
CA SER A 183 0.12 8.22 0.63
C SER A 183 -1.03 8.52 -0.31
N CYS A 184 -1.17 9.78 -0.74
CA CYS A 184 -2.22 10.18 -1.69
C CYS A 184 -2.17 9.42 -3.02
N PRO A 185 -1.02 9.31 -3.70
CA PRO A 185 -1.00 8.61 -4.97
C PRO A 185 -1.34 7.13 -4.80
N GLY A 186 -2.31 6.65 -5.59
CA GLY A 186 -2.77 5.26 -5.54
C GLY A 186 -3.56 4.91 -4.28
N TYR A 187 -4.00 5.89 -3.48
CA TYR A 187 -4.70 5.61 -2.22
C TYR A 187 -6.01 4.84 -2.45
N PHE A 188 -6.71 5.08 -3.55
CA PHE A 188 -7.98 4.42 -3.89
C PHE A 188 -7.81 3.35 -4.97
N GLU A 189 -6.62 3.21 -5.56
CA GLU A 189 -6.36 2.28 -6.66
C GLU A 189 -6.50 0.82 -6.21
N VAL A 190 -7.25 0.05 -6.99
CA VAL A 190 -7.47 -1.38 -6.86
C VAL A 190 -7.19 -2.01 -8.22
N GLN A 191 -5.94 -2.43 -8.41
CA GLN A 191 -5.50 -3.00 -9.69
C GLN A 191 -6.29 -4.26 -10.02
N THR A 192 -6.91 -4.31 -11.19
CA THR A 192 -7.65 -5.48 -11.66
C THR A 192 -6.76 -6.42 -12.48
N MET A 193 -7.22 -7.65 -12.70
CA MET A 193 -6.45 -8.73 -13.33
C MET A 193 -6.08 -8.37 -14.77
N PHE A 194 -7.04 -7.83 -15.51
CA PHE A 194 -6.88 -7.50 -16.93
C PHE A 194 -6.57 -6.03 -17.17
N ARG A 195 -6.55 -5.20 -16.11
CA ARG A 195 -6.26 -3.76 -16.14
C ARG A 195 -7.08 -3.02 -17.20
N VAL A 196 -8.36 -3.39 -17.36
CA VAL A 196 -9.25 -2.78 -18.34
C VAL A 196 -9.51 -1.32 -17.97
N ASN A 197 -9.43 -0.43 -18.96
CA ASN A 197 -9.65 1.00 -18.76
C ASN A 197 -11.16 1.31 -18.71
N ASN A 198 -11.59 2.13 -17.75
CA ASN A 198 -12.99 2.49 -17.51
C ASN A 198 -13.60 3.45 -18.56
N THR A 199 -12.80 3.98 -19.49
CA THR A 199 -13.24 5.03 -20.44
C THR A 199 -13.87 4.53 -21.74
N ARG A 200 -13.56 3.30 -22.18
CA ARG A 200 -14.01 2.79 -23.49
C ARG A 200 -14.95 1.59 -23.39
N ASP A 201 -14.64 0.63 -22.53
CA ASP A 201 -15.35 -0.65 -22.46
C ASP A 201 -15.88 -0.90 -21.05
N TRP A 202 -16.91 -0.16 -20.65
CA TRP A 202 -17.46 -0.22 -19.30
C TRP A 202 -17.89 -1.65 -18.90
N SER A 203 -18.45 -2.43 -19.83
CA SER A 203 -18.83 -3.83 -19.57
C SER A 203 -17.63 -4.73 -19.28
N LEU A 204 -16.53 -4.57 -20.02
CA LEU A 204 -15.29 -5.32 -19.78
C LEU A 204 -14.63 -4.87 -18.48
N TYR A 205 -14.70 -3.59 -18.13
CA TYR A 205 -14.22 -3.07 -16.86
C TYR A 205 -14.97 -3.66 -15.67
N LEU A 206 -16.32 -3.70 -15.75
CA LEU A 206 -17.14 -4.35 -14.72
C LEU A 206 -16.82 -5.85 -14.62
N LEU A 207 -16.63 -6.53 -15.76
CA LEU A 207 -16.29 -7.96 -15.77
C LEU A 207 -14.90 -8.21 -15.17
N ASP A 208 -13.92 -7.35 -15.44
CA ASP A 208 -12.57 -7.41 -14.87
C ASP A 208 -12.61 -7.21 -13.35
N CYS A 209 -13.35 -6.21 -12.86
CA CYS A 209 -13.59 -6.01 -11.43
C CYS A 209 -14.24 -7.24 -10.79
N ALA A 210 -15.28 -7.80 -11.41
CA ALA A 210 -15.97 -8.98 -10.92
C ALA A 210 -15.07 -10.22 -10.91
N PHE A 211 -14.23 -10.39 -11.93
CA PHE A 211 -13.28 -11.50 -12.02
C PHE A 211 -12.18 -11.39 -10.96
N SER A 212 -11.59 -10.21 -10.80
CA SER A 212 -10.56 -9.94 -9.78
C SER A 212 -11.07 -10.22 -8.37
N VAL A 213 -12.24 -9.69 -8.03
CA VAL A 213 -12.81 -9.85 -6.69
C VAL A 213 -13.37 -11.27 -6.49
N GLY A 214 -14.18 -11.75 -7.44
CA GLY A 214 -14.92 -12.99 -7.32
C GLY A 214 -14.09 -14.25 -7.54
N VAL A 215 -13.18 -14.26 -8.52
CA VAL A 215 -12.37 -15.45 -8.84
C VAL A 215 -11.05 -15.41 -8.08
N VAL A 216 -10.21 -14.41 -8.34
CA VAL A 216 -8.86 -14.35 -7.72
C VAL A 216 -8.97 -14.18 -6.20
N GLY A 217 -9.83 -13.27 -5.73
CA GLY A 217 -10.06 -13.06 -4.30
C GLY A 217 -10.50 -14.33 -3.57
N THR A 218 -11.46 -15.08 -4.12
CA THR A 218 -11.94 -16.33 -3.49
C THR A 218 -10.86 -17.42 -3.43
N LEU A 219 -10.08 -17.59 -4.51
CA LEU A 219 -9.00 -18.58 -4.54
C LEU A 219 -7.92 -18.28 -3.50
N VAL A 220 -7.61 -17.00 -3.28
CA VAL A 220 -6.67 -16.57 -2.22
C VAL A 220 -7.20 -16.99 -0.84
N VAL A 221 -8.50 -16.76 -0.56
CA VAL A 221 -9.13 -17.20 0.70
C VAL A 221 -8.99 -18.71 0.87
N PHE A 222 -9.23 -19.49 -0.19
CA PHE A 222 -9.17 -20.95 -0.12
C PHE A 222 -7.75 -21.46 0.18
N VAL A 223 -6.72 -20.84 -0.40
CA VAL A 223 -5.32 -21.18 -0.11
C VAL A 223 -4.94 -20.83 1.32
N TRP A 224 -5.34 -19.65 1.81
CA TRP A 224 -5.14 -19.23 3.21
C TRP A 224 -5.82 -20.17 4.20
N ARG A 225 -7.11 -20.46 3.99
CA ARG A 225 -7.90 -21.40 4.79
C ARG A 225 -7.27 -22.78 4.83
N GLY A 226 -6.86 -23.26 3.67
CA GLY A 226 -6.15 -24.51 3.49
C GLY A 226 -4.94 -24.66 4.40
N VAL A 227 -3.98 -23.75 4.26
CA VAL A 227 -2.74 -23.78 5.04
C VAL A 227 -3.00 -23.56 6.53
N TRP A 228 -3.93 -22.68 6.89
CA TRP A 228 -4.30 -22.42 8.28
C TRP A 228 -4.82 -23.67 8.98
N ILE A 229 -5.78 -24.37 8.36
CA ILE A 229 -6.38 -25.59 8.93
C ILE A 229 -5.36 -26.73 8.99
N LEU A 230 -4.46 -26.85 8.02
CA LEU A 230 -3.37 -27.83 8.10
C LEU A 230 -2.51 -27.60 9.35
N PHE A 231 -2.21 -26.35 9.71
CA PHE A 231 -1.53 -26.05 10.98
C PHE A 231 -2.40 -26.37 12.20
N ASP A 232 -3.70 -26.12 12.17
CA ASP A 232 -4.61 -26.52 13.26
C ASP A 232 -4.63 -28.03 13.50
N ILE A 233 -4.54 -28.83 12.42
CA ILE A 233 -4.53 -30.29 12.49
C ILE A 233 -3.19 -30.83 13.00
N TYR A 234 -2.06 -30.28 12.55
CA TYR A 234 -0.74 -30.90 12.76
C TYR A 234 0.13 -30.23 13.82
N LEU A 235 -0.02 -28.93 14.08
CA LEU A 235 0.88 -28.19 14.97
C LEU A 235 0.37 -28.18 16.41
N PHE A 236 0.89 -29.11 17.22
CA PHE A 236 0.50 -29.32 18.62
C PHE A 236 -1.03 -29.52 18.78
N PRO A 237 -1.62 -30.54 18.13
CA PRO A 237 -3.05 -30.82 18.25
C PRO A 237 -3.42 -31.04 19.72
N GLY A 238 -4.48 -30.36 20.18
CA GLY A 238 -4.96 -30.45 21.56
C GLY A 238 -4.24 -29.55 22.57
N ASN A 239 -3.22 -28.77 22.18
CA ASN A 239 -2.63 -27.75 23.03
C ASN A 239 -2.60 -26.37 22.35
N PRO A 240 -3.66 -25.54 22.50
CA PRO A 240 -3.78 -24.28 21.79
C PRO A 240 -2.67 -23.27 22.15
N LYS A 241 -2.16 -23.30 23.40
CA LYS A 241 -1.07 -22.42 23.84
C LYS A 241 0.25 -22.74 23.14
N TYR A 242 0.66 -24.02 23.11
CA TYR A 242 1.87 -24.42 22.37
C TYR A 242 1.68 -24.25 20.87
N SER A 243 0.48 -24.47 20.35
CA SER A 243 0.18 -24.24 18.94
C SER A 243 0.33 -22.76 18.55
N ALA A 244 -0.15 -21.82 19.38
CA ALA A 244 0.01 -20.39 19.17
C ALA A 244 1.49 -19.96 19.20
N VAL A 245 2.22 -20.33 20.26
CA VAL A 245 3.65 -20.01 20.40
C VAL A 245 4.49 -20.68 19.31
N GLY A 246 4.17 -21.94 18.98
CA GLY A 246 4.82 -22.68 17.91
C GLY A 246 4.63 -22.01 16.55
N SER A 247 3.42 -21.54 16.25
CA SER A 247 3.15 -20.76 15.03
C SER A 247 3.93 -19.45 15.02
N LEU A 248 3.98 -18.70 16.12
CA LEU A 248 4.81 -17.48 16.19
C LEU A 248 6.29 -17.79 15.94
N ALA A 249 6.84 -18.82 16.57
CA ALA A 249 8.25 -19.19 16.43
C ALA A 249 8.59 -19.61 15.00
N ILE A 250 7.79 -20.51 14.41
CA ILE A 250 7.96 -20.96 13.02
C ILE A 250 7.78 -19.80 12.05
N GLY A 251 6.74 -18.99 12.24
CA GLY A 251 6.41 -17.85 11.40
C GLY A 251 7.54 -16.83 11.36
N TYR A 252 8.00 -16.34 12.51
CA TYR A 252 9.08 -15.36 12.57
C TYR A 252 10.44 -15.91 12.13
N LEU A 253 10.70 -17.22 12.33
CA LEU A 253 11.89 -17.87 11.77
C LEU A 253 11.85 -17.84 10.23
N ILE A 254 10.73 -18.23 9.62
CA ILE A 254 10.57 -18.18 8.15
C ILE A 254 10.67 -16.74 7.65
N VAL A 255 10.11 -15.77 8.36
CA VAL A 255 10.24 -14.34 8.03
C VAL A 255 11.70 -13.89 8.03
N ALA A 256 12.47 -14.21 9.06
CA ALA A 256 13.89 -13.88 9.10
C ALA A 256 14.66 -14.54 7.94
N VAL A 257 14.42 -15.82 7.68
CA VAL A 257 15.08 -16.57 6.59
C VAL A 257 14.73 -15.99 5.23
N THR A 258 13.45 -15.70 4.96
CA THR A 258 13.00 -15.18 3.66
C THR A 258 13.53 -13.77 3.37
N PHE A 259 13.56 -12.87 4.35
CA PHE A 259 14.22 -11.56 4.18
C PHE A 259 15.73 -11.69 3.93
N CYS A 260 16.41 -12.64 4.59
CA CYS A 260 17.82 -12.94 4.33
C CYS A 260 18.05 -13.53 2.93
N LEU A 261 17.13 -14.34 2.42
CA LEU A 261 17.19 -14.95 1.08
C LEU A 261 16.78 -13.98 -0.04
N GLN A 262 16.05 -12.91 0.27
CA GLN A 262 15.51 -11.97 -0.73
C GLN A 262 16.59 -11.40 -1.69
N PRO A 263 17.79 -10.97 -1.26
CA PRO A 263 18.83 -10.49 -2.17
C PRO A 263 19.31 -11.57 -3.15
N LEU A 264 19.45 -12.81 -2.67
CA LEU A 264 19.82 -13.95 -3.50
C LEU A 264 18.71 -14.24 -4.52
N MET A 265 17.46 -14.27 -4.09
CA MET A 265 16.33 -14.52 -4.99
C MET A 265 16.15 -13.41 -6.02
N ARG A 266 16.39 -12.16 -5.66
CA ARG A 266 16.43 -11.05 -6.62
C ARG A 266 17.52 -11.26 -7.67
N TYR A 267 18.72 -11.66 -7.25
CA TYR A 267 19.82 -11.96 -8.17
C TYR A 267 19.46 -13.11 -9.12
N VAL A 268 18.87 -14.18 -8.61
CA VAL A 268 18.43 -15.34 -9.40
C VAL A 268 17.33 -14.94 -10.39
N CYS A 269 16.28 -14.26 -9.94
CA CYS A 269 15.16 -13.84 -10.79
C CYS A 269 15.55 -12.79 -11.83
N ALA A 270 16.62 -12.03 -11.62
CA ALA A 270 17.19 -11.11 -12.60
C ALA A 270 17.91 -11.84 -13.76
N ARG A 271 18.30 -13.10 -13.57
CA ARG A 271 19.03 -13.93 -14.56
C ARG A 271 18.15 -14.97 -15.24
N LEU A 272 17.09 -15.42 -14.58
CA LEU A 272 16.12 -16.36 -15.15
C LEU A 272 15.15 -15.66 -16.11
N GLN A 273 14.58 -16.43 -17.04
CA GLN A 273 13.55 -15.96 -17.98
C GLN A 273 12.42 -16.98 -18.10
N GLY A 274 11.26 -16.52 -18.60
CA GLY A 274 10.10 -17.38 -18.90
C GLY A 274 9.58 -18.15 -17.69
N LEU A 275 9.18 -19.41 -17.93
CA LEU A 275 8.53 -20.27 -16.93
C LEU A 275 9.42 -20.59 -15.71
N ILE A 276 10.73 -20.74 -15.90
CA ILE A 276 11.65 -21.06 -14.79
C ILE A 276 11.73 -19.87 -13.82
N ARG A 277 11.72 -18.63 -14.34
CA ARG A 277 11.67 -17.42 -13.52
C ARG A 277 10.38 -17.35 -12.72
N LEU A 278 9.24 -17.67 -13.35
CA LEU A 278 7.94 -17.72 -12.69
C LEU A 278 7.94 -18.72 -11.53
N ILE A 279 8.33 -19.98 -11.80
CA ILE A 279 8.38 -21.03 -10.77
C ILE A 279 9.31 -20.64 -9.61
N ALA A 280 10.48 -20.06 -9.89
CA ALA A 280 11.41 -19.63 -8.86
C ALA A 280 10.85 -18.48 -7.99
N ALA A 281 10.15 -17.52 -8.62
CA ALA A 281 9.49 -16.44 -7.90
C ALA A 281 8.34 -16.97 -7.04
N ASP A 282 7.47 -17.81 -7.60
CA ASP A 282 6.31 -18.37 -6.91
C ASP A 282 6.72 -19.26 -5.74
N ALA A 283 7.74 -20.10 -5.90
CA ALA A 283 8.27 -20.91 -4.80
C ALA A 283 8.79 -20.06 -3.63
N PHE A 284 9.46 -18.94 -3.93
CA PHE A 284 9.92 -18.01 -2.91
C PHE A 284 8.77 -17.27 -2.23
N LEU A 285 7.77 -16.83 -3.00
CA LEU A 285 6.56 -16.21 -2.48
C LEU A 285 5.76 -17.18 -1.61
N LEU A 286 5.65 -18.46 -1.99
CA LEU A 286 5.00 -19.49 -1.18
C LEU A 286 5.74 -19.75 0.13
N LEU A 287 7.08 -19.72 0.15
CA LEU A 287 7.84 -19.77 1.39
C LEU A 287 7.50 -18.58 2.31
N SER A 288 7.41 -17.36 1.75
CA SER A 288 7.00 -16.18 2.53
C SER A 288 5.56 -16.29 3.03
N PHE A 289 4.66 -16.87 2.23
CA PHE A 289 3.28 -17.11 2.60
C PHE A 289 3.15 -18.08 3.79
N LEU A 290 3.92 -19.18 3.83
CA LEU A 290 3.96 -20.09 4.98
C LEU A 290 4.37 -19.39 6.28
N GLY A 291 5.34 -18.48 6.20
CA GLY A 291 5.73 -17.61 7.32
C GLY A 291 4.60 -16.67 7.72
N THR A 292 3.94 -16.07 6.74
CA THR A 292 2.81 -15.14 6.93
C THR A 292 1.66 -15.80 7.66
N VAL A 293 1.17 -16.96 7.20
CA VAL A 293 0.06 -17.69 7.84
C VAL A 293 0.39 -18.02 9.29
N ASN A 294 1.62 -18.46 9.57
CA ASN A 294 2.04 -18.78 10.93
C ASN A 294 2.13 -17.54 11.84
N VAL A 295 2.62 -16.41 11.34
CA VAL A 295 2.60 -15.15 12.09
C VAL A 295 1.16 -14.72 12.38
N TRP A 296 0.29 -14.73 11.37
CA TRP A 296 -1.13 -14.37 11.53
C TRP A 296 -1.83 -15.29 12.52
N ARG A 297 -1.75 -16.60 12.31
CA ARG A 297 -2.33 -17.62 13.20
C ARG A 297 -1.80 -17.51 14.62
N GLY A 298 -0.48 -17.34 14.77
CA GLY A 298 0.16 -17.21 16.06
C GLY A 298 -0.34 -15.99 16.84
N ILE A 299 -0.41 -14.82 16.19
CA ILE A 299 -0.90 -13.57 16.81
C ILE A 299 -2.39 -13.66 17.10
N TRP A 300 -3.17 -14.17 16.16
CA TRP A 300 -4.62 -14.33 16.31
C TRP A 300 -4.95 -15.21 17.52
N ASN A 301 -4.36 -16.41 17.58
CA ASN A 301 -4.56 -17.33 18.70
C ASN A 301 -3.99 -16.75 20.00
N ALA A 302 -2.92 -15.97 19.94
CA ALA A 302 -2.38 -15.29 21.12
C ALA A 302 -3.37 -14.28 21.71
N LEU A 303 -4.03 -13.49 20.85
CA LEU A 303 -5.07 -12.56 21.27
C LEU A 303 -6.27 -13.31 21.86
N ASP A 304 -6.71 -14.41 21.25
CA ASP A 304 -7.82 -15.22 21.76
C ASP A 304 -7.53 -15.85 23.13
N LEU A 305 -6.29 -16.31 23.35
CA LEU A 305 -5.92 -17.03 24.58
C LEU A 305 -5.52 -16.10 25.73
N TRP A 306 -4.97 -14.93 25.44
CA TRP A 306 -4.33 -14.08 26.45
C TRP A 306 -4.90 -12.67 26.56
N LEU A 307 -5.56 -12.12 25.53
CA LEU A 307 -6.14 -10.78 25.60
C LEU A 307 -7.62 -10.85 25.99
N LEU A 308 -7.90 -10.59 27.27
CA LEU A 308 -9.24 -10.60 27.86
C LEU A 308 -10.02 -11.89 27.50
N PRO A 309 -9.48 -13.08 27.84
CA PRO A 309 -10.08 -14.36 27.45
C PRO A 309 -11.51 -14.54 27.98
N ASP A 310 -11.84 -13.91 29.11
CA ASP A 310 -13.17 -13.99 29.73
C ASP A 310 -14.21 -13.05 29.06
N ASN A 311 -13.77 -12.09 28.23
CA ASN A 311 -14.65 -11.18 27.52
C ASN A 311 -14.14 -10.94 26.09
N LEU A 312 -14.39 -11.94 25.24
CA LEU A 312 -13.95 -11.95 23.85
C LEU A 312 -14.57 -10.83 23.02
N GLU A 313 -15.80 -10.41 23.29
CA GLU A 313 -16.47 -9.31 22.59
C GLU A 313 -15.73 -7.99 22.82
N LEU A 314 -15.43 -7.66 24.08
CA LEU A 314 -14.64 -6.47 24.42
C LEU A 314 -13.22 -6.57 23.84
N SER A 315 -12.61 -7.76 23.87
CA SER A 315 -11.32 -8.01 23.23
C SER A 315 -11.36 -7.70 21.72
N CYS A 316 -12.45 -8.09 21.03
CA CYS A 316 -12.66 -7.79 19.62
C CYS A 316 -12.79 -6.28 19.36
N TRP A 317 -13.57 -5.57 20.18
CA TRP A 317 -13.73 -4.12 20.05
C TRP A 317 -12.42 -3.36 20.24
N ILE A 318 -11.67 -3.72 21.28
CA ILE A 318 -10.37 -3.09 21.59
C ILE A 318 -9.39 -3.32 20.44
N THR A 319 -9.30 -4.53 19.91
CA THR A 319 -8.36 -4.84 18.82
C THR A 319 -8.82 -4.22 17.49
N HIS A 320 -10.13 -4.23 17.19
CA HIS A 320 -10.67 -3.56 16.00
C HIS A 320 -10.37 -2.05 16.00
N VAL A 321 -10.82 -1.33 17.03
CA VAL A 321 -10.69 0.14 17.09
C VAL A 321 -9.25 0.54 17.38
N GLY A 322 -8.61 -0.10 18.36
CA GLY A 322 -7.27 0.23 18.81
C GLY A 322 -6.23 0.03 17.72
N CYS A 323 -6.25 -1.10 17.01
CA CYS A 323 -5.30 -1.35 15.94
C CYS A 323 -5.57 -0.46 14.71
N PHE A 324 -6.84 -0.18 14.37
CA PHE A 324 -7.17 0.75 13.30
C PHE A 324 -6.60 2.14 13.57
N VAL A 325 -6.92 2.73 14.73
CA VAL A 325 -6.43 4.05 15.12
C VAL A 325 -4.90 4.07 15.17
N PHE A 326 -4.28 3.02 15.72
CA PHE A 326 -2.83 2.91 15.77
C PHE A 326 -2.19 2.93 14.37
N LEU A 327 -2.72 2.16 13.41
CA LEU A 327 -2.22 2.14 12.04
C LEU A 327 -2.46 3.46 11.30
N VAL A 328 -3.57 4.15 11.58
CA VAL A 328 -3.84 5.51 11.05
C VAL A 328 -2.80 6.51 11.57
N LEU A 329 -2.46 6.45 12.87
CA LEU A 329 -1.43 7.30 13.47
C LEU A 329 -0.03 7.03 12.89
N LEU A 330 0.24 5.77 12.53
CA LEU A 330 1.45 5.37 11.83
C LEU A 330 1.40 5.65 10.31
N ASN A 331 0.29 6.17 9.79
CA ASN A 331 0.11 6.46 8.36
C ASN A 331 0.33 5.23 7.45
N CYS A 332 -0.12 4.06 7.91
CA CYS A 332 -0.09 2.80 7.15
C CYS A 332 -1.38 1.97 7.28
N SER A 333 -2.51 2.61 7.63
CA SER A 333 -3.82 1.96 7.78
C SER A 333 -4.30 1.24 6.52
N ASN A 334 -3.90 1.71 5.34
CA ASN A 334 -4.17 1.09 4.06
C ASN A 334 -3.62 -0.35 3.96
N THR A 335 -2.60 -0.70 4.75
CA THR A 335 -2.06 -2.07 4.86
C THR A 335 -3.11 -3.11 5.30
N ILE A 336 -4.20 -2.68 5.93
CA ILE A 336 -5.31 -3.56 6.34
C ILE A 336 -6.01 -4.20 5.14
N LEU A 337 -5.99 -3.53 3.98
CA LEU A 337 -6.86 -3.83 2.87
C LEU A 337 -6.27 -4.90 1.96
N VAL A 338 -7.10 -5.86 1.56
CA VAL A 338 -6.76 -6.76 0.44
C VAL A 338 -7.15 -6.05 -0.84
N ARG A 339 -6.14 -5.64 -1.61
CA ARG A 339 -6.34 -4.80 -2.78
C ARG A 339 -5.70 -5.37 -4.02
N GLY A 340 -6.54 -5.44 -5.05
CA GLY A 340 -6.14 -5.66 -6.41
C GLY A 340 -5.56 -7.04 -6.67
N VAL A 341 -5.08 -7.20 -7.90
CA VAL A 341 -4.47 -8.41 -8.41
C VAL A 341 -3.12 -8.07 -9.00
N TYR A 342 -2.09 -8.68 -8.45
CA TYR A 342 -0.71 -8.60 -8.92
C TYR A 342 -0.40 -9.81 -9.79
N ILE A 343 0.31 -9.57 -10.90
CA ILE A 343 0.73 -10.61 -11.82
C ILE A 343 2.14 -11.08 -11.48
N ASP A 344 2.32 -12.39 -11.35
CA ASP A 344 3.58 -13.00 -10.96
C ASP A 344 4.64 -12.83 -12.05
N ALA A 345 5.88 -12.58 -11.61
CA ALA A 345 7.06 -12.40 -12.45
C ALA A 345 6.95 -11.28 -13.50
N GLU A 346 6.05 -10.30 -13.31
CA GLU A 346 5.88 -9.18 -14.23
C GLU A 346 7.03 -8.17 -14.16
N GLU A 347 7.47 -7.77 -12.96
CA GLU A 347 8.44 -6.68 -12.83
C GLU A 347 9.87 -7.12 -13.13
N GLU A 348 10.56 -6.40 -14.00
CA GLU A 348 11.91 -6.73 -14.47
C GLU A 348 13.01 -6.67 -13.39
N GLU A 349 14.23 -7.12 -13.73
CA GLU A 349 15.43 -7.03 -12.89
C GLU A 349 15.29 -7.71 -11.50
N GLY A 350 14.49 -8.78 -11.44
CA GLY A 350 14.23 -9.52 -10.21
C GLY A 350 13.39 -8.75 -9.18
N LYS A 351 12.73 -7.65 -9.56
CA LYS A 351 11.87 -6.86 -8.66
C LYS A 351 10.60 -7.62 -8.24
N CYS A 352 10.18 -8.62 -9.02
CA CYS A 352 9.02 -9.46 -8.73
C CYS A 352 9.08 -10.24 -7.40
N VAL A 353 10.27 -10.40 -6.80
CA VAL A 353 10.46 -11.04 -5.48
C VAL A 353 10.82 -10.05 -4.37
N VAL A 354 10.76 -8.75 -4.65
CA VAL A 354 11.03 -7.72 -3.64
C VAL A 354 9.76 -7.47 -2.84
N PHE A 355 9.85 -7.64 -1.52
CA PHE A 355 8.79 -7.32 -0.58
C PHE A 355 8.64 -5.79 -0.44
N PRO A 356 7.44 -5.22 -0.63
CA PRO A 356 7.21 -3.77 -0.55
C PRO A 356 7.20 -3.22 0.89
N CYS A 357 8.17 -3.61 1.72
CA CYS A 357 8.34 -3.12 3.08
C CYS A 357 9.30 -1.92 3.09
N HIS A 358 8.79 -0.73 2.77
CA HIS A 358 9.62 0.48 2.56
C HIS A 358 9.28 1.64 3.50
N TYR A 359 8.74 1.39 4.69
CA TYR A 359 8.20 2.42 5.60
C TYR A 359 9.17 3.58 5.87
N LEU A 360 10.29 3.32 6.54
CA LEU A 360 11.32 4.28 6.90
C LEU A 360 12.05 4.77 5.65
N ARG A 361 12.34 3.88 4.69
CA ARG A 361 13.01 4.27 3.44
C ARG A 361 12.19 5.32 2.69
N LEU A 362 10.87 5.17 2.61
CA LEU A 362 10.00 6.17 1.97
C LEU A 362 9.88 7.42 2.83
N PHE A 363 9.75 7.29 4.15
CA PHE A 363 9.71 8.43 5.06
C PHE A 363 10.95 9.33 4.93
N PHE A 364 12.14 8.75 4.99
CA PHE A 364 13.40 9.49 4.83
C PHE A 364 13.57 10.07 3.42
N LYS A 365 13.09 9.37 2.38
CA LYS A 365 13.08 9.88 1.01
C LYS A 365 12.20 11.13 0.90
N ILE A 366 10.95 11.06 1.37
CA ILE A 366 10.01 12.19 1.38
C ILE A 366 10.59 13.37 2.15
N GLU A 367 11.20 13.13 3.31
CA GLU A 367 11.79 14.20 4.12
C GLU A 367 13.02 14.85 3.44
N ARG A 368 13.83 14.05 2.74
CA ARG A 368 14.96 14.56 1.94
C ARG A 368 14.45 15.42 0.78
N GLU A 369 13.44 14.96 0.06
CA GLU A 369 12.82 15.69 -1.05
C GLU A 369 12.18 17.01 -0.56
N LYS A 370 11.47 17.01 0.58
CA LYS A 370 10.94 18.23 1.22
C LYS A 370 12.04 19.23 1.56
N LYS A 371 13.16 18.76 2.12
CA LYS A 371 14.31 19.63 2.45
C LYS A 371 14.96 20.20 1.20
N GLN A 372 15.07 19.42 0.12
CA GLN A 372 15.61 19.89 -1.17
C GLN A 372 14.69 20.93 -1.81
N ALA A 373 13.38 20.68 -1.86
CA ALA A 373 12.39 21.63 -2.37
C ALA A 373 12.41 22.96 -1.60
N ARG A 374 12.52 22.92 -0.26
CA ARG A 374 12.68 24.14 0.57
C ARG A 374 13.95 24.91 0.22
N ARG A 375 15.07 24.22 0.00
CA ARG A 375 16.33 24.86 -0.41
C ARG A 375 16.24 25.49 -1.79
N GLN A 376 15.61 24.82 -2.75
CA GLN A 376 15.39 25.37 -4.10
C GLN A 376 14.52 26.64 -4.05
N LYS A 377 13.42 26.63 -3.27
CA LYS A 377 12.59 27.82 -3.07
C LYS A 377 13.36 28.99 -2.46
N LEU A 378 14.25 28.72 -1.49
CA LEU A 378 15.11 29.75 -0.91
C LEU A 378 16.11 30.32 -1.93
N LEU A 379 16.68 29.49 -2.80
CA LEU A 379 17.60 29.92 -3.85
C LEU A 379 16.89 30.78 -4.91
N VAL A 380 15.70 30.38 -5.36
CA VAL A 380 14.88 31.17 -6.30
C VAL A 380 14.48 32.50 -5.65
N GLY A 381 13.99 32.47 -4.41
CA GLY A 381 13.64 33.70 -3.68
C GLY A 381 14.82 34.65 -3.44
N SER A 382 16.05 34.13 -3.33
CA SER A 382 17.25 34.99 -3.27
C SER A 382 17.64 35.60 -4.62
N GLN A 383 17.43 34.89 -5.73
CA GLN A 383 17.70 35.41 -7.08
C GLN A 383 16.70 36.50 -7.47
N ASP A 384 15.44 36.37 -7.08
CA ASP A 384 14.41 37.40 -7.29
C ASP A 384 14.69 38.69 -6.47
N PHE A 385 15.41 38.56 -5.35
CA PHE A 385 15.80 39.71 -4.50
C PHE A 385 16.98 40.51 -5.08
N ASP A 386 17.96 39.82 -5.68
CA ASP A 386 19.09 40.49 -6.36
C ASP A 386 18.70 41.12 -7.71
N GLY A 387 17.56 40.72 -8.30
CA GLY A 387 17.00 41.30 -9.52
C GLY A 387 16.29 42.65 -9.34
N HIS A 388 16.12 43.14 -8.11
CA HIS A 388 15.41 44.40 -7.82
C HIS A 388 16.26 45.39 -6.99
N CYS A 389 17.56 45.45 -7.26
CA CYS A 389 18.38 46.62 -6.97
C CYS A 389 18.46 47.50 -8.23
N ASP A 390 17.33 48.11 -8.61
CA ASP A 390 17.35 49.25 -9.53
C ASP A 390 17.98 50.43 -8.81
N VAL A 391 19.25 50.67 -9.15
CA VAL A 391 19.91 51.95 -8.99
C VAL A 391 19.15 52.95 -9.86
N ASN A 392 18.25 53.74 -9.28
CA ASN A 392 17.75 54.91 -9.98
C ASN A 392 17.46 56.11 -9.05
N GLY A 393 18.23 57.16 -9.28
CA GLY A 393 17.80 58.56 -9.36
C GLY A 393 17.07 59.16 -8.16
N LYS A 394 17.80 59.90 -7.33
CA LYS A 394 17.23 61.05 -6.60
C LYS A 394 17.64 62.34 -7.30
N ASP A 395 16.76 62.83 -8.16
CA ASP A 395 16.74 64.23 -8.57
C ASP A 395 16.04 65.05 -7.48
N GLY A 396 16.62 66.21 -7.17
CA GLY A 396 16.07 67.24 -6.31
C GLY A 396 16.73 68.57 -6.65
N GLU A 397 16.01 69.35 -7.47
CA GLU A 397 16.39 70.64 -8.04
C GLU A 397 16.91 71.67 -7.02
N ASN A 398 17.93 72.45 -7.42
CA ASN A 398 17.90 73.92 -7.41
C ASN A 398 19.19 74.53 -7.97
N GLY A 399 19.06 75.46 -8.93
CA GLY A 399 19.99 76.59 -9.08
C GLY A 399 20.89 76.65 -10.30
N ALA A 400 20.36 77.24 -11.38
CA ALA A 400 20.98 78.26 -12.24
C ALA A 400 22.29 78.01 -13.05
N PHE A 401 22.21 78.52 -14.29
CA PHE A 401 23.25 78.87 -15.28
C PHE A 401 23.67 77.82 -16.34
N LEU A 402 23.25 78.14 -17.58
CA LEU A 402 23.82 77.81 -18.91
C LEU A 402 25.35 78.09 -19.00
N PRO A 403 26.07 77.76 -20.11
CA PRO A 403 25.69 77.08 -21.35
C PRO A 403 26.70 75.99 -21.86
N HIS A 404 26.31 75.38 -22.99
CA HIS A 404 27.15 75.16 -24.19
C HIS A 404 27.58 73.73 -24.57
N ASN A 405 27.29 73.48 -25.84
CA ASN A 405 27.88 72.57 -26.83
C ASN A 405 27.31 71.14 -26.95
N THR A 406 26.53 70.88 -28.02
CA THR A 406 26.97 70.26 -29.30
C THR A 406 27.30 68.77 -29.04
N THR A 407 26.58 67.75 -29.52
CA THR A 407 26.18 67.46 -30.91
C THR A 407 25.30 66.19 -30.90
N THR A 408 24.34 66.15 -31.83
CA THR A 408 23.74 64.99 -32.55
C THR A 408 24.61 63.71 -32.57
N ALA A 409 24.10 62.46 -32.48
CA ALA A 409 23.22 61.76 -33.42
C ALA A 409 22.80 60.38 -32.82
N THR A 410 21.50 60.05 -32.70
CA THR A 410 20.71 59.13 -33.58
C THR A 410 21.38 57.83 -34.05
N ILE A 411 20.96 56.74 -33.41
CA ILE A 411 20.43 55.46 -33.92
C ILE A 411 20.68 55.14 -35.40
N ALA A 412 21.26 53.96 -35.67
CA ALA A 412 21.10 53.24 -36.93
C ALA A 412 20.62 51.80 -36.64
N THR A 413 19.48 51.46 -37.23
CA THR A 413 18.91 50.11 -37.36
C THR A 413 19.38 49.49 -38.68
N ASP A 414 19.64 48.18 -38.63
CA ASP A 414 19.99 47.29 -39.75
C ASP A 414 18.96 47.27 -40.89
N ALA A 415 19.45 47.09 -42.13
CA ALA A 415 19.00 46.04 -43.07
C ALA A 415 19.76 46.09 -44.42
N ASP A 416 20.41 44.97 -44.74
CA ASP A 416 20.64 44.28 -46.03
C ASP A 416 20.85 45.04 -47.36
N SER A 417 21.93 44.66 -48.07
CA SER A 417 21.87 44.34 -49.50
C SER A 417 23.09 43.55 -50.01
N LEU A 418 22.85 42.28 -50.39
CA LEU A 418 23.28 41.58 -51.62
C LEU A 418 24.63 41.93 -52.28
N ALA A 419 25.56 40.95 -52.27
CA ALA A 419 26.27 40.42 -53.43
C ALA A 419 26.85 39.03 -53.12
#